data_AF-A0A0C2BPC8-F1
#
_entry.id   AF-A0A0C2BPC8-F1
#
_cell.length_a   1.000
_cell.length_b   1.000
_cell.length_c   1.000
_cell.angle_alpha   90.00
_cell.angle_beta   90.00
_cell.angle_gamma   90.00
#
_symmetry.space_group_name_H-M   'P 1'
#
loop_
_entity.id
_entity.type
_entity.pdbx_description
1 polymer ?
#
loop_
_entity_poly.entity_id
_entity_poly.type
_entity_poly.pdbx_seq_one_letter_code
_entity_poly.pdbx_strand_id
1 'polypeptide(L)'
;MRTRQRVPLAVVGGSDLAKIIEQLADSKEDLLSRFDYVFSENGLVGFKGTEQFPSKAIQDHIGEEKLQKLINFTLRYFSEITLPVKRGNFIEFRKGMLNLSPIGRSCSQAERDQFVIYDKEHKIREKFVKALQENFADYGLCFVIGGQISVDAYPVGWDKTYCLQYIEKDYDVIHFFGDKTMPGGNDHAIFEDPRTIGHAVVDPADMKLQVELVLNELK
;
A
#
# COMPACT_ATOMS: atom_id res chain seq x y z
N MET A 1 11.44 -0.07 -21.84
CA MET A 1 11.23 0.72 -23.08
C MET A 1 10.46 -0.03 -24.18
N ARG A 2 10.72 -1.32 -24.48
CA ARG A 2 9.96 -2.05 -25.53
C ARG A 2 8.46 -2.25 -25.21
N THR A 3 8.12 -2.57 -23.96
CA THR A 3 6.71 -2.77 -23.54
C THR A 3 5.86 -1.51 -23.74
N ARG A 4 6.37 -0.35 -23.31
CA ARG A 4 5.63 0.92 -23.36
C ARG A 4 5.33 1.42 -24.78
N GLN A 5 6.07 0.94 -25.77
CA GLN A 5 5.80 1.23 -27.19
C GLN A 5 4.57 0.48 -27.72
N ARG A 6 4.12 -0.57 -27.02
CA ARG A 6 3.01 -1.43 -27.43
C ARG A 6 1.77 -1.23 -26.55
N VAL A 7 1.96 -1.01 -25.26
CA VAL A 7 0.88 -0.85 -24.28
C VAL A 7 1.24 0.22 -23.24
N PRO A 8 0.26 0.95 -22.69
CA PRO A 8 0.50 1.85 -21.57
C PRO A 8 0.99 1.10 -20.33
N LEU A 9 1.86 1.72 -19.55
CA LEU A 9 2.41 1.16 -18.32
C LEU A 9 1.93 1.92 -17.09
N ALA A 10 1.51 1.17 -16.08
CA ALA A 10 1.18 1.69 -14.76
C ALA A 10 2.10 1.06 -13.70
N VAL A 11 2.41 1.82 -12.66
CA VAL A 11 2.94 1.27 -11.40
C VAL A 11 1.99 1.62 -10.26
N VAL A 12 1.70 0.66 -9.39
CA VAL A 12 0.88 0.85 -8.19
C VAL A 12 1.59 0.30 -6.95
N GLY A 13 1.63 1.08 -5.88
CA GLY A 13 2.23 0.68 -4.61
C GLY A 13 1.54 1.31 -3.41
N GLY A 14 1.56 0.63 -2.27
CA GLY A 14 1.03 1.16 -1.00
C GLY A 14 1.95 2.17 -0.31
N SER A 15 3.20 2.26 -0.76
CA SER A 15 4.17 3.25 -0.28
C SER A 15 3.83 4.65 -0.76
N ASP A 16 4.38 5.66 -0.07
CA ASP A 16 4.37 7.04 -0.56
C ASP A 16 5.18 7.20 -1.86
N LEU A 17 4.99 8.32 -2.54
CA LEU A 17 5.64 8.61 -3.81
C LEU A 17 7.17 8.66 -3.69
N ALA A 18 7.71 9.17 -2.58
CA ALA A 18 9.15 9.29 -2.38
C ALA A 18 9.83 7.91 -2.37
N LYS A 19 9.21 6.93 -1.71
CA LYS A 19 9.72 5.56 -1.69
C LYS A 19 9.64 4.87 -3.04
N ILE A 20 8.57 5.11 -3.81
CA ILE A 20 8.46 4.57 -5.17
C ILE A 20 9.53 5.17 -6.08
N ILE A 21 9.79 6.49 -5.97
CA ILE A 21 10.89 7.16 -6.68
C ILE A 21 12.21 6.47 -6.33
N GLU A 22 12.57 6.38 -5.04
CA GLU A 22 13.82 5.75 -4.57
C GLU A 22 14.05 4.35 -5.17
N GLN A 23 12.98 3.59 -5.42
CA GLN A 23 13.05 2.24 -5.96
C GLN A 23 13.16 2.15 -7.49
N LEU A 24 12.60 3.11 -8.24
CA LEU A 24 12.35 2.96 -9.67
C LEU A 24 12.92 4.08 -10.57
N ALA A 25 13.33 5.21 -9.98
CA ALA A 25 13.72 6.41 -10.69
C ALA A 25 14.67 7.31 -9.88
N ASP A 26 15.29 8.29 -10.54
CA ASP A 26 16.16 9.26 -9.87
C ASP A 26 15.39 10.50 -9.37
N SER A 27 14.23 10.78 -9.97
CA SER A 27 13.35 11.89 -9.59
C SER A 27 11.89 11.59 -9.90
N LYS A 28 10.98 12.48 -9.47
CA LYS A 28 9.55 12.40 -9.83
C LYS A 28 9.36 12.51 -11.33
N GLU A 29 10.05 13.44 -11.99
CA GLU A 29 9.97 13.67 -13.43
C GLU A 29 10.45 12.44 -14.20
N ASP A 30 11.55 11.82 -13.76
CA ASP A 30 12.04 10.56 -14.34
C ASP A 30 11.00 9.44 -14.18
N LEU A 31 10.42 9.26 -12.99
CA LEU A 31 9.37 8.27 -12.75
C LEU A 31 8.14 8.46 -13.66
N LEU A 32 7.61 9.69 -13.71
CA LEU A 32 6.46 10.05 -14.55
C LEU A 32 6.79 9.98 -16.05
N SER A 33 8.07 10.08 -16.41
CA SER A 33 8.52 9.89 -17.79
C SER A 33 8.70 8.42 -18.16
N ARG A 34 8.74 7.48 -17.20
CA ARG A 34 8.92 6.03 -17.42
C ARG A 34 7.59 5.29 -17.52
N PHE A 35 6.57 5.74 -16.80
CA PHE A 35 5.24 5.13 -16.74
C PHE A 35 4.17 6.10 -17.24
N ASP A 36 3.11 5.59 -17.86
CA ASP A 36 1.95 6.39 -18.26
C ASP A 36 1.09 6.72 -17.04
N TYR A 37 1.04 5.81 -16.06
CA TYR A 37 0.36 6.00 -14.79
C TYR A 37 1.26 5.67 -13.60
N VAL A 38 1.21 6.50 -12.57
CA VAL A 38 1.93 6.28 -11.32
C VAL A 38 0.97 6.44 -10.16
N PHE A 39 0.75 5.35 -9.42
CA PHE A 39 -0.17 5.28 -8.29
C PHE A 39 0.61 4.96 -7.01
N SER A 40 0.84 5.97 -6.19
CA SER A 40 1.32 5.83 -4.82
C SER A 40 0.15 5.79 -3.83
N GLU A 41 0.39 5.26 -2.64
CA GLU A 41 -0.66 5.04 -1.62
C GLU A 41 -1.89 4.35 -2.23
N ASN A 42 -1.70 3.24 -2.94
CA ASN A 42 -2.74 2.46 -3.62
C ASN A 42 -3.54 3.21 -4.71
N GLY A 43 -3.09 4.41 -5.10
CA GLY A 43 -3.78 5.27 -6.08
C GLY A 43 -4.42 6.51 -5.47
N LEU A 44 -4.37 6.70 -4.16
CA LEU A 44 -4.80 7.94 -3.50
C LEU A 44 -4.00 9.16 -3.96
N VAL A 45 -2.75 8.93 -4.33
CA VAL A 45 -1.92 9.87 -5.07
C VAL A 45 -1.56 9.23 -6.40
N GLY A 46 -2.31 9.59 -7.44
CA GLY A 46 -2.18 9.07 -8.79
C GLY A 46 -1.81 10.14 -9.81
N PHE A 47 -1.09 9.77 -10.87
CA PHE A 47 -0.76 10.62 -12.01
C PHE A 47 -1.04 9.92 -13.33
N LYS A 48 -1.49 10.66 -14.34
CA LYS A 48 -1.50 10.29 -15.78
C LYS A 48 -0.54 11.23 -16.51
N GLY A 49 0.62 10.72 -16.91
CA GLY A 49 1.74 11.58 -17.30
C GLY A 49 2.13 12.51 -16.16
N THR A 50 2.07 13.82 -16.36
CA THR A 50 2.35 14.84 -15.33
C THR A 50 1.10 15.35 -14.60
N GLU A 51 -0.10 15.00 -15.09
CA GLU A 51 -1.36 15.44 -14.50
C GLU A 51 -1.73 14.58 -13.30
N GLN A 52 -2.04 15.22 -12.17
CA GLN A 52 -2.42 14.51 -10.95
C GLN A 52 -3.92 14.24 -10.93
N PHE A 53 -4.31 13.00 -10.62
CA PHE A 53 -5.71 12.65 -10.38
C PHE A 53 -6.24 13.30 -9.08
N PRO A 54 -7.57 13.49 -8.98
CA PRO A 54 -8.19 13.90 -7.72
C PRO A 54 -7.83 12.93 -6.59
N SER A 55 -7.42 13.49 -5.47
CA SER A 55 -7.01 12.74 -4.28
C SER A 55 -7.93 13.09 -3.11
N LYS A 56 -8.30 12.11 -2.29
CA LYS A 56 -9.05 12.34 -1.06
C LYS A 56 -8.16 12.08 0.15
N ALA A 57 -8.29 12.90 1.17
CA ALA A 57 -7.61 12.65 2.43
C ALA A 57 -8.48 11.79 3.35
N ILE A 58 -7.86 11.00 4.23
CA ILE A 58 -8.60 10.11 5.13
C ILE A 58 -9.57 10.89 6.04
N GLN A 59 -9.17 12.07 6.53
CA GLN A 59 -10.01 12.94 7.35
C GLN A 59 -11.26 13.43 6.62
N ASP A 60 -11.17 13.63 5.30
CA ASP A 60 -12.32 14.05 4.49
C ASP A 60 -13.31 12.89 4.30
N HIS A 61 -12.84 11.64 4.42
CA HIS A 61 -13.66 10.44 4.25
C HIS A 61 -14.34 10.00 5.54
N ILE A 62 -13.59 9.90 6.65
CA ILE A 62 -14.13 9.39 7.93
C ILE A 62 -14.54 10.49 8.91
N GLY A 63 -14.09 11.73 8.69
CA GLY A 63 -14.32 12.86 9.58
C GLY A 63 -13.35 12.92 10.77
N GLU A 64 -13.08 14.14 11.23
CA GLU A 64 -12.15 14.44 12.33
C GLU A 64 -12.51 13.73 13.65
N GLU A 65 -13.80 13.64 13.98
CA GLU A 65 -14.22 13.03 15.25
C GLU A 65 -13.82 11.54 15.33
N LYS A 66 -14.11 10.78 14.26
CA LYS A 66 -13.71 9.37 14.16
C LYS A 66 -12.20 9.23 14.13
N LEU A 67 -11.54 10.05 13.32
CA LEU A 67 -10.08 10.03 13.19
C LEU A 67 -9.36 10.28 14.52
N GLN A 68 -9.78 11.28 15.30
CA GLN A 68 -9.20 11.56 16.61
C GLN A 68 -9.47 10.43 17.61
N LYS A 69 -10.64 9.79 17.58
CA LYS A 69 -10.93 8.61 18.43
C LYS A 69 -9.98 7.46 18.13
N LEU A 70 -9.71 7.17 16.85
CA LEU A 70 -8.75 6.17 16.41
C LEU A 70 -7.32 6.50 16.86
N ILE A 71 -6.88 7.74 16.67
CA ILE A 71 -5.55 8.20 17.07
C ILE A 71 -5.38 8.10 18.58
N ASN A 72 -6.35 8.59 19.36
CA ASN A 72 -6.31 8.55 20.83
C ASN A 72 -6.31 7.12 21.37
N PHE A 73 -7.10 6.22 20.77
CA PHE A 73 -7.05 4.80 21.11
C PHE A 73 -5.66 4.22 20.85
N THR A 74 -5.09 4.49 19.67
CA THR A 74 -3.77 3.96 19.30
C THR A 74 -2.68 4.44 20.26
N LEU A 75 -2.66 5.73 20.60
CA LEU A 75 -1.69 6.29 21.54
C LEU A 75 -1.80 5.66 22.93
N ARG A 76 -3.02 5.49 23.45
CA ARG A 76 -3.26 4.81 24.73
C ARG A 76 -2.80 3.36 24.67
N TYR A 77 -3.23 2.60 23.66
CA TYR A 77 -2.86 1.21 23.48
C TYR A 77 -1.33 1.05 23.41
N PHE A 78 -0.64 1.89 22.61
CA PHE A 78 0.82 1.86 22.51
C PHE A 78 1.53 2.26 23.80
N SER A 79 0.92 3.11 24.64
CA SER A 79 1.52 3.49 25.92
C SER A 79 1.64 2.32 26.91
N GLU A 80 0.74 1.34 26.80
CA GLU A 80 0.67 0.17 27.70
C GLU A 80 1.55 -1.00 27.24
N ILE A 81 1.96 -1.02 25.97
CA ILE A 81 2.88 -2.06 25.45
C ILE A 81 4.30 -1.77 25.96
N THR A 82 4.91 -2.72 26.65
CA THR A 82 6.36 -2.69 26.92
C THR A 82 7.09 -3.46 25.83
N LEU A 83 8.04 -2.81 25.15
CA LEU A 83 8.89 -3.42 24.12
C LEU A 83 10.36 -3.33 24.54
N PRO A 84 11.24 -4.21 24.02
CA PRO A 84 12.68 -4.06 24.23
C PRO A 84 13.21 -2.69 23.77
N VAL A 85 12.61 -2.15 22.70
CA VAL A 85 12.97 -0.85 22.11
C VAL A 85 11.70 -0.11 21.69
N LYS A 86 11.65 1.20 21.97
CA LYS A 86 10.73 2.18 21.37
C LYS A 86 11.53 3.37 20.83
N ARG A 87 11.06 3.97 19.74
CA ARG A 87 11.66 5.14 19.10
C ARG A 87 10.63 6.26 19.01
N GLY A 88 10.31 6.73 17.80
CA GLY A 88 9.35 7.80 17.55
C GLY A 88 8.62 7.58 16.23
N ASN A 89 7.72 8.50 15.89
CA ASN A 89 6.80 8.38 14.75
C ASN A 89 5.96 7.09 14.83
N PHE A 90 5.19 6.97 15.92
CA PHE A 90 4.32 5.82 16.19
C PHE A 90 3.04 5.83 15.35
N ILE A 91 2.56 7.02 15.00
CA ILE A 91 1.42 7.23 14.12
C ILE A 91 1.91 8.17 13.03
N GLU A 92 2.08 7.64 11.83
CA GLU A 92 2.41 8.43 10.65
C GLU A 92 1.13 8.70 9.87
N PHE A 93 0.78 9.98 9.77
CA PHE A 93 -0.36 10.44 9.00
C PHE A 93 0.02 10.56 7.53
N ARG A 94 -0.55 9.69 6.69
CA ARG A 94 -0.39 9.75 5.24
C ARG A 94 -1.65 10.33 4.61
N LYS A 95 -1.68 10.46 3.28
CA LYS A 95 -2.82 11.11 2.63
C LYS A 95 -4.08 10.31 2.83
N GLY A 96 -4.06 9.00 2.57
CA GLY A 96 -5.26 8.18 2.74
C GLY A 96 -5.19 7.05 3.74
N MET A 97 -4.17 7.04 4.60
CA MET A 97 -4.08 6.05 5.65
C MET A 97 -3.32 6.58 6.87
N LEU A 98 -3.49 5.89 7.99
CA LEU A 98 -2.57 5.99 9.11
C LEU A 98 -1.67 4.75 9.12
N ASN A 99 -0.37 4.95 9.25
CA ASN A 99 0.56 3.87 9.55
C ASN A 99 0.88 3.86 11.04
N LEU A 100 0.53 2.78 11.72
CA LEU A 100 0.57 2.63 13.17
C LEU A 100 1.69 1.64 13.55
N SER A 101 2.79 2.13 14.12
CA SER A 101 3.98 1.35 14.45
C SER A 101 4.22 1.30 15.96
N PRO A 102 4.06 0.14 16.63
CA PRO A 102 4.29 0.01 18.08
C PRO A 102 5.73 0.35 18.51
N ILE A 103 6.73 -0.02 17.71
CA ILE A 103 8.14 0.32 17.93
C ILE A 103 8.47 1.78 17.55
N GLY A 104 7.67 2.37 16.67
CA GLY A 104 7.91 3.69 16.06
C GLY A 104 8.75 3.59 14.78
N ARG A 105 8.38 4.33 13.73
CA ARG A 105 9.03 4.25 12.40
C ARG A 105 10.45 4.81 12.35
N SER A 106 10.83 5.63 13.33
CA SER A 106 12.18 6.20 13.45
C SER A 106 13.24 5.20 13.96
N CYS A 107 12.95 3.89 13.92
CA CYS A 107 13.88 2.82 14.29
C CYS A 107 14.85 2.45 13.15
N SER A 108 16.03 1.95 13.52
CA SER A 108 17.03 1.46 12.57
C SER A 108 16.62 0.15 11.91
N GLN A 109 17.29 -0.26 10.81
CA GLN A 109 17.00 -1.55 10.17
C GLN A 109 17.24 -2.73 11.11
N ALA A 110 18.34 -2.70 11.88
CA ALA A 110 18.63 -3.73 12.88
C ALA A 110 17.51 -3.84 13.94
N GLU A 111 16.93 -2.71 14.35
CA GLU A 111 15.79 -2.68 15.28
C GLU A 111 14.50 -3.22 14.64
N ARG A 112 14.29 -2.98 13.33
CA ARG A 112 13.17 -3.58 12.57
C ARG A 112 13.26 -5.09 12.57
N ASP A 113 14.45 -5.62 12.28
CA ASP A 113 14.67 -7.07 12.19
C ASP A 113 14.48 -7.74 13.56
N GLN A 114 14.95 -7.11 14.63
CA GLN A 114 14.70 -7.55 16.01
C GLN A 114 13.21 -7.51 16.37
N PHE A 115 12.50 -6.44 15.99
CA PHE A 115 11.06 -6.33 16.22
C PHE A 115 10.27 -7.41 15.49
N VAL A 116 10.65 -7.79 14.27
CA VAL A 116 9.99 -8.89 13.53
C VAL A 116 10.06 -10.20 14.30
N ILE A 117 11.22 -10.53 14.86
CA ILE A 117 11.42 -11.74 15.67
C ILE A 117 10.54 -11.67 16.92
N TYR A 118 10.60 -10.54 17.64
CA TYR A 118 9.83 -10.31 18.86
C TYR A 118 8.32 -10.36 18.62
N ASP A 119 7.83 -9.69 17.58
CA ASP A 119 6.41 -9.66 17.22
C ASP A 119 5.90 -11.03 16.77
N LYS A 120 6.74 -11.86 16.12
CA LYS A 120 6.36 -13.23 15.75
C LYS A 120 6.08 -14.10 16.98
N GLU A 121 6.85 -13.92 18.05
CA GLU A 121 6.68 -14.65 19.31
C GLU A 121 5.50 -14.08 20.14
N HIS A 122 5.45 -12.76 20.30
CA HIS A 122 4.51 -12.11 21.22
C HIS A 122 3.17 -11.67 20.59
N LYS A 123 3.08 -11.70 19.26
CA LYS A 123 1.89 -11.36 18.46
C LYS A 123 1.37 -9.95 18.72
N ILE A 124 2.27 -8.97 18.84
CA ILE A 124 1.92 -7.60 19.25
C ILE A 124 0.99 -6.95 18.21
N ARG A 125 1.36 -6.97 16.94
CA ARG A 125 0.57 -6.37 15.85
C ARG A 125 -0.73 -7.11 15.59
N GLU A 126 -0.73 -8.45 15.68
CA GLU A 126 -1.94 -9.26 15.52
C GLU A 126 -2.98 -8.95 16.60
N LYS A 127 -2.56 -8.89 17.87
CA LYS A 127 -3.42 -8.48 18.99
C LYS A 127 -3.93 -7.05 18.81
N PHE A 128 -3.06 -6.14 18.34
CA PHE A 128 -3.43 -4.76 18.09
C PHE A 128 -4.47 -4.63 16.96
N VAL A 129 -4.30 -5.35 15.84
CA VAL A 129 -5.30 -5.41 14.76
C VAL A 129 -6.65 -5.89 15.28
N LYS A 130 -6.65 -6.96 16.10
CA LYS A 130 -7.90 -7.46 16.70
C LYS A 130 -8.57 -6.40 17.57
N ALA A 131 -7.81 -5.72 18.42
CA ALA A 131 -8.33 -4.65 19.26
C ALA A 131 -8.88 -3.47 18.43
N LEU A 132 -8.22 -3.09 17.33
CA LEU A 132 -8.71 -2.08 16.40
C LEU A 132 -10.02 -2.50 15.75
N GLN A 133 -10.10 -3.74 15.24
CA GLN A 133 -11.31 -4.28 14.62
C GLN A 133 -12.50 -4.30 15.60
N GLU A 134 -12.27 -4.70 16.85
CA GLU A 134 -13.32 -4.72 17.89
C GLU A 134 -13.81 -3.32 18.26
N ASN A 135 -12.91 -2.33 18.35
CA ASN A 135 -13.26 -0.97 18.79
C ASN A 135 -13.78 -0.06 17.68
N PHE A 136 -13.51 -0.40 16.41
CA PHE A 136 -13.79 0.47 15.25
C PHE A 136 -14.51 -0.26 14.10
N ALA A 137 -15.25 -1.33 14.42
CA ALA A 137 -15.98 -2.12 13.42
C ALA A 137 -16.96 -1.28 12.56
N ASP A 138 -17.51 -0.21 13.12
CA ASP A 138 -18.46 0.71 12.47
C ASP A 138 -17.79 1.87 11.71
N TYR A 139 -16.46 1.93 11.67
CA TYR A 139 -15.74 3.05 11.05
C TYR A 139 -15.53 2.86 9.54
N GLY A 140 -15.80 1.67 9.01
CA GLY A 140 -15.55 1.37 7.59
C GLY A 140 -14.05 1.39 7.27
N LEU A 141 -13.21 0.94 8.21
CA LEU A 141 -11.76 0.88 8.06
C LEU A 141 -11.27 -0.57 7.97
N CYS A 142 -10.27 -0.78 7.13
CA CYS A 142 -9.42 -1.96 7.10
C CYS A 142 -8.20 -1.73 7.98
N PHE A 143 -7.82 -2.76 8.75
CA PHE A 143 -6.59 -2.78 9.55
C PHE A 143 -5.74 -3.96 9.11
N VAL A 144 -4.57 -3.68 8.51
CA VAL A 144 -3.72 -4.72 7.90
C VAL A 144 -2.29 -4.59 8.41
N ILE A 145 -1.65 -5.71 8.74
CA ILE A 145 -0.24 -5.71 9.12
C ILE A 145 0.59 -5.25 7.91
N GLY A 146 1.25 -4.10 8.05
CA GLY A 146 2.06 -3.44 7.03
C GLY A 146 3.55 -3.63 7.28
N GLY A 147 4.24 -4.28 6.35
CA GLY A 147 5.69 -4.46 6.38
C GLY A 147 6.23 -5.13 7.65
N GLN A 148 7.42 -4.75 8.07
CA GLN A 148 8.12 -5.36 9.22
C GLN A 148 7.60 -4.89 10.59
N ILE A 149 7.08 -3.66 10.70
CA ILE A 149 6.92 -3.00 12.00
C ILE A 149 5.56 -2.36 12.28
N SER A 150 4.65 -2.31 11.30
CA SER A 150 3.46 -1.46 11.39
C SER A 150 2.15 -2.20 11.08
N VAL A 151 1.05 -1.51 11.34
CA VAL A 151 -0.31 -1.82 10.90
C VAL A 151 -0.82 -0.59 10.14
N ASP A 152 -1.32 -0.79 8.93
CA ASP A 152 -1.96 0.25 8.13
C ASP A 152 -3.46 0.28 8.44
N ALA A 153 -3.99 1.48 8.65
CA ALA A 153 -5.42 1.76 8.85
C ALA A 153 -5.92 2.66 7.72
N TYR A 154 -6.84 2.16 6.89
CA TYR A 154 -7.35 2.87 5.73
C TYR A 154 -8.83 2.52 5.47
N PRO A 155 -9.62 3.38 4.81
CA PRO A 155 -10.99 3.08 4.44
C PRO A 155 -11.13 1.81 3.59
N VAL A 156 -12.24 1.07 3.79
CA VAL A 156 -12.58 -0.07 2.94
C VAL A 156 -12.60 0.37 1.46
N GLY A 157 -11.97 -0.42 0.59
CA GLY A 157 -11.83 -0.12 -0.84
C GLY A 157 -10.68 0.84 -1.18
N TRP A 158 -9.86 1.25 -0.21
CA TRP A 158 -8.61 2.01 -0.45
C TRP A 158 -7.37 1.10 -0.53
N ASP A 159 -7.57 -0.21 -0.75
CA ASP A 159 -6.52 -1.11 -1.21
C ASP A 159 -6.15 -0.83 -2.69
N LYS A 160 -5.26 -1.63 -3.29
CA LYS A 160 -4.75 -1.36 -4.65
C LYS A 160 -5.84 -1.29 -5.72
N THR A 161 -7.01 -1.90 -5.51
CA THR A 161 -8.17 -1.77 -6.41
C THR A 161 -8.63 -0.32 -6.57
N TYR A 162 -8.29 0.57 -5.63
CA TYR A 162 -8.61 2.00 -5.70
C TYR A 162 -8.07 2.65 -6.97
N CYS A 163 -6.89 2.28 -7.46
CA CYS A 163 -6.34 2.89 -8.67
C CYS A 163 -7.15 2.56 -9.94
N LEU A 164 -7.90 1.45 -9.95
CA LEU A 164 -8.66 1.00 -11.11
C LEU A 164 -9.75 2.01 -11.51
N GLN A 165 -10.31 2.77 -10.57
CA GLN A 165 -11.33 3.79 -10.86
C GLN A 165 -10.86 4.87 -11.86
N TYR A 166 -9.53 5.07 -11.97
CA TYR A 166 -8.94 6.08 -12.83
C TYR A 166 -8.65 5.57 -14.25
N ILE A 167 -8.66 4.25 -14.47
CA ILE A 167 -8.24 3.63 -15.73
C ILE A 167 -9.25 2.64 -16.31
N GLU A 168 -10.21 2.16 -15.52
CA GLU A 168 -11.19 1.12 -15.93
C GLU A 168 -12.07 1.52 -17.12
N LYS A 169 -12.21 2.82 -17.38
CA LYS A 169 -12.99 3.33 -18.53
C LYS A 169 -12.14 3.57 -19.77
N ASP A 170 -10.82 3.60 -19.62
CA ASP A 170 -9.86 3.90 -20.68
C ASP A 170 -9.34 2.62 -21.37
N TYR A 171 -9.55 1.44 -20.77
CA TYR A 171 -8.99 0.18 -21.24
C TYR A 171 -9.97 -0.99 -21.15
N ASP A 172 -10.08 -1.77 -22.24
CA ASP A 172 -10.87 -3.00 -22.28
C ASP A 172 -10.22 -4.15 -21.49
N VAL A 173 -8.88 -4.15 -21.43
CA VAL A 173 -8.09 -5.21 -20.79
C VAL A 173 -7.00 -4.58 -19.93
N ILE A 174 -6.94 -4.96 -18.66
CA ILE A 174 -5.92 -4.51 -17.70
C ILE A 174 -5.20 -5.76 -17.19
N HIS A 175 -3.90 -5.86 -17.46
CA HIS A 175 -3.06 -6.91 -16.88
C HIS A 175 -2.42 -6.40 -15.59
N PHE A 176 -2.59 -7.12 -14.48
CA PHE A 176 -1.95 -6.81 -13.21
C PHE A 176 -0.88 -7.85 -12.88
N PHE A 177 0.30 -7.41 -12.46
CA PHE A 177 1.41 -8.28 -12.05
C PHE A 177 1.78 -7.99 -10.59
N GLY A 178 1.80 -8.99 -9.72
CA GLY A 178 2.10 -8.82 -8.29
C GLY A 178 2.64 -10.09 -7.63
N ASP A 179 3.35 -9.93 -6.51
CA ASP A 179 4.03 -11.03 -5.81
C ASP A 179 3.31 -11.49 -4.53
N LYS A 180 2.43 -10.66 -3.99
CA LYS A 180 1.62 -10.96 -2.78
C LYS A 180 0.15 -11.15 -3.13
N THR A 181 -0.13 -12.08 -4.04
CA THR A 181 -1.45 -12.32 -4.62
C THR A 181 -2.32 -13.32 -3.85
N MET A 182 -1.77 -14.01 -2.85
CA MET A 182 -2.53 -14.94 -2.00
C MET A 182 -3.34 -14.20 -0.92
N PRO A 183 -4.42 -14.79 -0.35
CA PRO A 183 -5.19 -14.19 0.74
C PRO A 183 -4.32 -13.67 1.89
N GLY A 184 -4.54 -12.42 2.28
CA GLY A 184 -3.72 -11.70 3.26
C GLY A 184 -2.52 -10.93 2.67
N GLY A 185 -2.21 -11.14 1.40
CA GLY A 185 -1.26 -10.34 0.63
C GLY A 185 -1.85 -9.01 0.16
N ASN A 186 -1.01 -8.00 0.01
CA ASN A 186 -1.45 -6.65 -0.37
C ASN A 186 -1.75 -6.49 -1.87
N ASP A 187 -1.48 -7.50 -2.70
CA ASP A 187 -1.85 -7.55 -4.12
C ASP A 187 -3.11 -8.38 -4.35
N HIS A 188 -3.53 -9.19 -3.38
CA HIS A 188 -4.63 -10.15 -3.55
C HIS A 188 -5.92 -9.50 -4.07
N ALA A 189 -6.32 -8.37 -3.49
CA ALA A 189 -7.56 -7.69 -3.85
C ALA A 189 -7.57 -7.22 -5.32
N ILE A 190 -6.47 -6.61 -5.79
CA ILE A 190 -6.37 -6.16 -7.18
C ILE A 190 -6.14 -7.32 -8.14
N PHE A 191 -5.45 -8.38 -7.72
CA PHE A 191 -5.22 -9.58 -8.51
C PHE A 191 -6.51 -10.37 -8.81
N GLU A 192 -7.41 -10.46 -7.83
CA GLU A 192 -8.72 -11.13 -7.97
C GLU A 192 -9.82 -10.19 -8.51
N ASP A 193 -9.53 -8.90 -8.70
CA ASP A 193 -10.53 -7.94 -9.19
C ASP A 193 -10.92 -8.28 -10.63
N PRO A 194 -12.23 -8.42 -10.94
CA PRO A 194 -12.71 -8.82 -12.27
C PRO A 194 -12.36 -7.82 -13.39
N ARG A 195 -11.93 -6.59 -13.05
CA ARG A 195 -11.43 -5.61 -14.01
C ARG A 195 -9.99 -5.92 -14.46
N THR A 196 -9.32 -6.88 -13.83
CA THR A 196 -7.94 -7.25 -14.15
C THR A 196 -7.81 -8.70 -14.58
N ILE A 197 -6.79 -8.96 -15.40
CA ILE A 197 -6.21 -10.28 -15.62
C ILE A 197 -4.97 -10.35 -14.74
N GLY A 198 -5.06 -11.05 -13.61
CA GLY A 198 -3.99 -11.18 -12.63
C GLY A 198 -2.90 -12.16 -13.03
N HIS A 199 -1.64 -11.75 -12.87
CA HIS A 199 -0.42 -12.53 -13.08
C HIS A 199 0.39 -12.55 -11.78
N ALA A 200 0.50 -13.73 -11.16
CA ALA A 200 1.32 -13.89 -9.96
C ALA A 200 2.78 -14.05 -10.38
N VAL A 201 3.66 -13.23 -9.81
CA VAL A 201 5.10 -13.23 -10.12
C VAL A 201 5.91 -13.50 -8.85
N VAL A 202 7.02 -14.23 -8.99
CA VAL A 202 7.88 -14.53 -7.81
C VAL A 202 9.02 -13.54 -7.64
N ASP A 203 9.49 -12.94 -8.74
CA ASP A 203 10.59 -11.98 -8.78
C ASP A 203 10.54 -11.12 -10.06
N PRO A 204 11.42 -10.10 -10.20
CA PRO A 204 11.44 -9.26 -11.39
C PRO A 204 11.82 -9.97 -12.71
N ALA A 205 12.56 -11.08 -12.65
CA ALA A 205 12.93 -11.84 -13.85
C ALA A 205 11.74 -12.64 -14.38
N ASP A 206 10.97 -13.27 -13.49
CA ASP A 206 9.70 -13.93 -13.81
C ASP A 206 8.67 -12.92 -14.35
N MET A 207 8.51 -11.76 -13.71
CA MET A 207 7.65 -10.69 -14.22
C MET A 207 8.01 -10.31 -15.66
N LYS A 208 9.30 -10.15 -15.96
CA LYS A 208 9.75 -9.80 -17.31
C LYS A 208 9.36 -10.88 -18.33
N LEU A 209 9.56 -12.15 -17.99
CA LEU A 209 9.19 -13.28 -18.86
C LEU A 209 7.68 -13.29 -19.14
N GLN A 210 6.86 -13.15 -18.10
CA GLN A 210 5.40 -13.17 -18.25
C GLN A 210 4.89 -11.96 -19.06
N VAL A 211 5.47 -10.77 -18.86
CA VAL A 211 5.16 -9.59 -19.69
C VAL A 211 5.50 -9.85 -21.17
N GLU A 212 6.64 -10.47 -21.46
CA GLU A 212 7.00 -10.82 -22.84
C GLU A 212 6.01 -11.82 -23.47
N LEU A 213 5.53 -12.81 -22.71
CA LEU A 213 4.52 -13.77 -23.16
C LEU A 213 3.19 -13.07 -23.49
N VAL A 214 2.67 -12.25 -22.56
CA VAL A 214 1.44 -11.48 -22.77
C VAL A 214 1.56 -10.56 -23.99
N LEU A 215 2.69 -9.86 -24.12
CA LEU A 215 2.94 -9.00 -25.28
C LEU A 215 2.95 -9.79 -26.60
N ASN A 216 3.41 -11.03 -26.63
CA ASN A 216 3.42 -11.83 -27.86
C ASN A 216 2.02 -12.30 -28.28
N GLU A 217 1.07 -12.35 -27.34
CA GLU A 217 -0.34 -12.68 -27.62
C GLU A 217 -1.14 -11.47 -28.14
N LEU A 218 -0.74 -10.25 -27.76
CA LEU A 218 -1.28 -8.99 -28.27
C LEU A 218 -0.78 -8.74 -29.70
N LYS A 219 -1.42 -9.35 -30.70
CA LYS A 219 -1.09 -9.15 -32.13
C LYS A 219 -1.26 -7.71 -32.58
#